data_AF-A0A920NC97-F1
#
_entry.id   AF-A0A920NC97-F1
#
_cell.length_a   1.000
_cell.length_b   1.000
_cell.length_c   1.000
_cell.angle_alpha   90.00
_cell.angle_beta   90.00
_cell.angle_gamma   90.00
#
_symmetry.space_group_name_H-M   'P 1'
#
loop_
_entity.id
_entity.type
_entity.pdbx_description
1 polymer ?
#
loop_
_entity_poly.entity_id
_entity_poly.type
_entity_poly.pdbx_seq_one_letter_code
_entity_poly.pdbx_strand_id
1 'polypeptide(L)'
;MELEKALRKRGPGNCEFYDQCFLKTARDKAASAKVVITNHSLLFANKTSGSSILPAYDHLIIDEAHHLEEQATNFFGVTKSNCRI
;
A
#
# COMPACT_ATOMS: atom_id res chain seq x y z
N MET A 1 24.36 -23.07 -7.26
CA MET A 1 23.07 -22.83 -7.94
C MET A 1 21.86 -23.39 -7.17
N GLU A 2 22.01 -24.25 -6.15
CA GLU A 2 20.87 -24.72 -5.34
C GLU A 2 20.65 -23.94 -4.02
N LEU A 3 21.65 -23.18 -3.54
CA LEU A 3 21.55 -22.44 -2.28
C LEU A 3 20.56 -21.24 -2.36
N GLU A 4 20.39 -20.64 -3.53
CA GLU A 4 19.51 -19.48 -3.73
C GLU A 4 18.02 -19.85 -3.69
N LYS A 5 17.66 -21.11 -4.00
CA LYS A 5 16.27 -21.59 -3.98
C LYS A 5 15.73 -21.76 -2.56
N ALA A 6 16.59 -22.09 -1.58
CA ALA A 6 16.17 -22.24 -0.19
C ALA A 6 15.85 -20.90 0.48
N LEU A 7 16.56 -19.83 0.10
CA LEU A 7 16.31 -18.47 0.59
C LEU A 7 15.02 -17.87 0.03
N ARG A 8 14.55 -18.32 -1.14
CA ARG A 8 13.24 -17.89 -1.69
C ARG A 8 12.03 -18.39 -0.88
N LYS A 9 12.16 -19.48 -0.12
CA LYS A 9 11.06 -20.01 0.73
C LYS A 9 10.76 -19.14 1.95
N ARG A 10 11.64 -18.21 2.31
CA ARG A 10 11.47 -17.30 3.43
C ARG A 10 11.43 -15.87 2.89
N GLY A 11 10.25 -15.28 2.90
CA GLY A 11 10.06 -13.87 2.55
C GLY A 11 10.81 -12.91 3.48
N PRO A 12 10.75 -11.59 3.20
CA PRO A 12 11.29 -10.59 4.11
C PRO A 12 10.75 -10.83 5.53
N GLY A 13 11.64 -10.98 6.51
CA GLY A 13 11.28 -11.29 7.90
C GLY A 13 11.19 -12.78 8.25
N ASN A 14 11.73 -13.70 7.43
CA ASN A 14 11.78 -15.14 7.75
C ASN A 14 10.39 -15.79 7.87
N CYS A 15 9.39 -15.27 7.16
CA CYS A 15 8.01 -15.74 7.24
C CYS A 15 7.86 -17.15 6.65
N GLU A 16 7.42 -18.11 7.46
CA GLU A 16 7.23 -19.53 7.06
C GLU A 16 6.07 -19.73 6.07
N PHE A 17 5.12 -18.80 6.03
CA PHE A 17 3.95 -18.85 5.14
C PHE A 17 4.14 -18.06 3.85
N TYR A 18 5.37 -17.67 3.51
CA TYR A 18 5.62 -16.77 2.39
C TYR A 18 5.08 -17.32 1.06
N ASP A 19 5.23 -18.62 0.82
CA ASP A 19 4.74 -19.28 -0.40
C ASP A 19 3.20 -19.34 -0.49
N GLN A 20 2.50 -19.30 0.65
CA GLN A 20 1.03 -19.32 0.72
C GLN A 20 0.42 -17.95 1.07
N CYS A 21 1.25 -16.91 1.14
CA CYS A 21 0.82 -15.60 1.57
C CYS A 21 -0.06 -14.93 0.50
N PHE A 22 -1.30 -14.62 0.85
CA PHE A 22 -2.22 -13.89 -0.03
C PHE A 22 -1.70 -12.50 -0.40
N LEU A 23 -1.04 -11.80 0.54
CA LEU A 23 -0.46 -10.48 0.29
C LEU A 23 0.66 -10.55 -0.75
N LYS A 24 1.52 -11.58 -0.69
CA LYS A 24 2.56 -11.82 -1.69
C LYS A 24 1.93 -12.08 -3.05
N THR A 25 0.98 -13.00 -3.11
CA THR A 25 0.28 -13.35 -4.36
C THR A 25 -0.41 -12.14 -4.97
N ALA A 26 -1.06 -11.30 -4.16
CA ALA A 26 -1.69 -10.06 -4.61
C ALA A 26 -0.66 -9.05 -5.13
N ARG A 27 0.49 -8.92 -4.47
CA ARG A 27 1.61 -8.07 -4.92
C ARG A 27 2.21 -8.55 -6.24
N ASP A 28 2.44 -9.86 -6.38
CA ASP A 28 2.97 -10.45 -7.62
C ASP A 28 1.98 -10.25 -8.79
N LYS A 29 0.67 -10.37 -8.53
CA LYS A 29 -0.38 -10.06 -9.50
C LYS A 29 -0.42 -8.58 -9.86
N ALA A 30 -0.31 -7.69 -8.87
CA ALA A 30 -0.28 -6.25 -9.11
C ALA A 30 0.96 -5.82 -9.90
N ALA A 31 2.12 -6.44 -9.66
CA ALA A 31 3.36 -6.16 -10.37
C ALA A 31 3.35 -6.63 -11.83
N SER A 32 2.57 -7.66 -12.16
CA SER A 32 2.38 -8.15 -13.53
C SER A 32 1.16 -7.55 -14.24
N ALA A 33 0.32 -6.81 -13.52
CA ALA A 33 -0.84 -6.15 -14.09
C ALA A 33 -0.44 -4.88 -14.86
N LYS A 34 -1.19 -4.59 -15.94
CA LYS A 34 -1.05 -3.33 -16.69
C LYS A 34 -1.74 -2.16 -15.99
N VAL A 35 -2.81 -2.44 -15.26
CA VAL A 35 -3.62 -1.45 -14.55
C VAL A 35 -3.93 -2.01 -13.17
N VAL A 36 -3.71 -1.21 -12.13
CA VAL A 36 -4.01 -1.55 -10.74
C VAL A 36 -5.06 -0.57 -10.23
N ILE A 37 -6.21 -1.10 -9.82
CA ILE A 37 -7.28 -0.32 -9.19
C ILE A 37 -7.14 -0.53 -7.68
N THR A 38 -7.03 0.57 -6.94
CA THR A 38 -6.89 0.56 -5.48
C THR A 38 -7.79 1.61 -4.86
N ASN A 39 -8.10 1.43 -3.58
CA ASN A 39 -8.73 2.46 -2.78
C ASN A 39 -7.73 3.59 -2.43
N HIS A 40 -8.24 4.81 -2.29
CA HIS A 40 -7.51 6.00 -1.82
C HIS A 40 -6.81 5.79 -0.46
N SER A 41 -7.41 5.05 0.47
CA SER A 41 -6.78 4.75 1.77
C SER A 41 -5.45 4.01 1.61
N LEU A 42 -5.38 3.05 0.67
CA LEU A 42 -4.14 2.30 0.41
C LEU A 42 -3.12 3.15 -0.35
N LEU A 43 -3.59 4.04 -1.24
CA LEU A 43 -2.74 5.01 -1.92
C LEU A 43 -2.03 5.95 -0.93
N PHE A 44 -2.76 6.50 0.05
CA PHE A 44 -2.17 7.36 1.07
C PHE A 44 -1.26 6.61 2.03
N ALA A 45 -1.68 5.43 2.49
CA ALA A 45 -0.83 4.57 3.33
C ALA A 45 0.50 4.25 2.63
N ASN A 46 0.48 3.99 1.32
CA ASN A 46 1.67 3.75 0.51
C ASN A 46 2.59 4.98 0.41
N LYS A 47 2.04 6.20 0.42
CA LYS A 47 2.85 7.44 0.45
C LYS A 47 3.48 7.70 1.82
N THR A 48 2.78 7.42 2.91
CA THR A 48 3.25 7.70 4.28
C THR A 48 4.28 6.67 4.77
N SER A 49 4.14 5.41 4.38
CA SER A 49 4.92 4.29 4.95
C SER A 49 6.33 4.12 4.38
N GLY A 50 6.73 4.90 3.37
CA GLY A 50 8.06 4.81 2.73
C GLY A 50 8.40 3.45 2.09
N SER A 51 7.47 2.49 2.15
CA SER A 51 7.60 1.14 1.64
C SER A 51 6.56 0.96 0.54
N SER A 52 7.02 0.56 -0.65
CA SER A 52 6.16 0.43 -1.83
C SER A 52 5.27 -0.81 -1.69
N ILE A 53 4.07 -0.61 -1.13
CA ILE A 53 2.97 -1.58 -1.17
C ILE A 53 2.47 -1.70 -2.59
N LEU A 54 2.33 -0.56 -3.27
CA LEU A 54 1.98 -0.49 -4.69
C LEU A 54 3.25 -0.56 -5.55
N PRO A 55 3.18 -1.19 -6.74
CA PRO A 55 4.25 -1.14 -7.73
C PRO A 55 4.59 0.31 -8.12
N ALA A 56 5.74 0.52 -8.75
CA ALA A 56 6.05 1.81 -9.35
C ALA A 56 5.02 2.14 -10.44
N TYR A 57 4.51 3.37 -10.44
CA TYR A 57 3.55 3.87 -11.42
C TYR A 57 3.95 5.29 -11.84
N ASP A 58 3.82 5.57 -13.14
CA ASP A 58 4.10 6.90 -13.71
C ASP A 58 2.84 7.77 -13.79
N HIS A 59 1.68 7.13 -13.88
CA HIS A 59 0.38 7.78 -14.02
C HIS A 59 -0.58 7.29 -12.94
N LEU A 60 -1.28 8.23 -12.31
CA LEU A 60 -2.28 7.98 -11.28
C LEU A 60 -3.59 8.65 -11.69
N ILE A 61 -4.66 7.86 -11.77
CA ILE A 61 -6.01 8.34 -12.00
C ILE A 61 -6.76 8.24 -10.68
N ILE A 62 -7.30 9.36 -10.22
CA ILE A 62 -8.10 9.46 -8.99
C ILE A 62 -9.55 9.60 -9.41
N ASP A 63 -10.36 8.61 -9.07
CA ASP A 63 -11.80 8.70 -9.24
C ASP A 63 -12.40 9.51 -8.10
N GLU A 64 -13.42 10.32 -8.39
CA GLU A 64 -14.02 11.23 -7.41
C GLU A 64 -13.03 12.19 -6.76
N ALA A 65 -12.12 12.76 -7.57
CA ALA A 65 -11.11 13.73 -7.11
C ALA A 65 -11.71 14.95 -6.38
N HIS A 66 -13.01 15.21 -6.52
CA HIS A 66 -13.71 16.25 -5.76
C HIS A 66 -13.82 15.92 -4.25
N HIS A 67 -13.84 14.64 -3.86
CA HIS A 67 -13.79 14.25 -2.44
C HIS A 67 -12.38 14.35 -1.84
N LEU A 68 -11.33 14.47 -2.67
CA LEU A 68 -9.96 14.56 -2.21
C LEU A 68 -9.68 15.87 -1.44
N GLU A 69 -10.27 16.98 -1.89
CA GLU A 69 -10.11 18.30 -1.27
C GLU A 69 -10.83 18.37 0.10
N GLU A 70 -12.02 17.78 0.19
CA GLU A 70 -12.80 17.70 1.42
C GLU A 70 -12.13 16.77 2.45
N GLN A 71 -11.59 15.62 2.02
CA GLN A 71 -10.86 14.70 2.89
C GLN A 71 -9.48 15.25 3.31
N ALA A 72 -8.78 15.99 2.45
CA ALA A 72 -7.54 16.67 2.81
C ALA A 72 -7.80 17.73 3.90
N THR A 73 -8.91 18.48 3.80
CA THR A 73 -9.31 19.44 4.84
C THR A 73 -9.64 18.74 6.17
N ASN A 74 -10.24 17.56 6.14
CA ASN A 74 -10.52 16.78 7.35
C ASN A 74 -9.26 16.13 7.96
N PHE A 75 -8.26 15.73 7.16
CA PHE A 75 -7.00 15.14 7.65
C PHE A 75 -5.97 16.18 8.12
N PHE A 76 -5.92 17.36 7.48
CA PHE A 76 -5.08 18.49 7.90
C PHE A 76 -5.80 19.47 8.84
N GLY A 77 -7.10 19.27 9.05
CA GLY A 77 -7.91 20.01 10.01
C GLY A 77 -7.53 19.61 11.43
N VAL A 78 -6.86 20.51 12.14
CA VAL A 78 -6.62 20.34 13.58
C VAL A 78 -7.96 20.44 14.30
N THR A 79 -8.56 19.30 14.64
CA THR A 79 -9.73 19.25 15.51
C THR A 79 -9.30 19.62 16.92
N LYS A 80 -9.51 20.88 17.31
CA LYS A 80 -9.31 21.33 18.69
C LYS A 80 -10.57 21.05 19.49
N SER A 81 -10.66 19.85 20.07
CA SER A 81 -11.70 19.52 21.03
C SER A 81 -11.42 20.24 22.37
N ASN A 82 -12.45 20.87 22.94
CA ASN A 82 -12.37 21.46 24.28
C ASN A 82 -12.26 20.33 25.31
N CYS A 83 -11.03 19.95 25.66
CA CYS A 83 -10.77 19.23 26.90
C CYS A 83 -10.97 20.21 28.05
N ARG A 84 -12.08 20.08 28.76
CA ARG A 84 -12.41 20.90 29.92
C ARG A 84 -11.56 20.39 31.10
N ILE A 85 -10.62 21.22 31.55
CA ILE A 85 -9.81 21.02 32.77
C ILE A 85 -10.73 21.12 33.99
#